data_AF-A0A7L4NX31-F1
#
_entry.id   AF-A0A7L4NX31-F1
#
_cell.length_a   1.000
_cell.length_b   1.000
_cell.length_c   1.000
_cell.angle_alpha   90.00
_cell.angle_beta   90.00
_cell.angle_gamma   90.00
#
_symmetry.space_group_name_H-M   'P 1'
#
loop_
_entity.id
_entity.type
_entity.pdbx_description
1 polymer ?
#
loop_
_entity_poly.entity_id
_entity_poly.type
_entity_poly.pdbx_seq_one_letter_code
_entity_poly.pdbx_strand_id
1 'polypeptide(L)'
;MTSYILKDIFGDTKRVRILEELVERWGEYLSVSEIARMTDVSPNTVYAHIYELEELGIIESKEGRATKYGLNTEDNRAQAIAVIEDEEYLRKIDISITENEEQVILEKSYLKQFESGLVDFETTQDGQYQNLEAEAK
;
A
#
# COMPACT_ATOMS: atom_id res chain seq x y z
N MET A 1 -2.67 4.43 5.94
CA MET A 1 -3.15 4.06 4.59
C MET A 1 -2.75 2.60 4.44
N THR A 2 -3.69 1.66 4.47
CA THR A 2 -3.35 0.26 4.12
C THR A 2 -2.99 0.28 2.65
N SER A 3 -1.70 0.11 2.36
CA SER A 3 -1.19 0.13 1.00
C SER A 3 -1.29 -1.30 0.48
N TYR A 4 -2.23 -1.55 -0.43
CA TYR A 4 -2.35 -2.86 -1.07
C TYR A 4 -1.27 -3.02 -2.15
N ILE A 5 -0.04 -3.28 -1.71
CA ILE A 5 1.16 -3.48 -2.52
C ILE A 5 1.01 -4.63 -3.53
N LEU A 6 0.63 -5.82 -3.09
CA LEU A 6 0.50 -6.99 -3.95
C LEU A 6 -0.60 -6.80 -4.99
N LYS A 7 -1.70 -6.16 -4.61
CA LYS A 7 -2.75 -5.74 -5.54
C LYS A 7 -2.21 -4.82 -6.64
N ASP A 8 -1.32 -3.89 -6.31
CA ASP A 8 -0.75 -2.97 -7.30
C ASP A 8 0.20 -3.68 -8.28
N ILE A 9 0.96 -4.67 -7.81
CA ILE A 9 1.91 -5.43 -8.64
C ILE A 9 1.22 -6.52 -9.46
N PHE A 10 0.35 -7.32 -8.83
CA PHE A 10 -0.23 -8.54 -9.38
C PHE A 10 -1.70 -8.40 -9.80
N GLY A 11 -2.30 -7.23 -9.55
CA GLY A 11 -3.66 -6.90 -9.91
C GLY A 11 -4.70 -7.19 -8.82
N ASP A 12 -5.84 -6.50 -8.93
CA ASP A 12 -6.92 -6.56 -7.95
C ASP A 12 -7.82 -7.79 -8.12
N THR A 13 -7.32 -8.94 -7.70
CA THR A 13 -8.08 -10.19 -7.67
C THR A 13 -8.39 -10.62 -6.24
N LYS A 14 -9.46 -11.38 -6.05
CA LYS A 14 -9.85 -11.91 -4.73
C LYS A 14 -8.72 -12.75 -4.11
N ARG A 15 -8.03 -13.56 -4.92
CA ARG A 15 -6.89 -14.36 -4.47
C ARG A 15 -5.73 -13.47 -3.99
N VAL A 16 -5.42 -12.39 -4.72
CA VAL A 16 -4.37 -11.44 -4.33
C VAL A 16 -4.72 -10.72 -3.04
N ARG A 17 -5.96 -10.24 -2.86
CA ARG A 17 -6.39 -9.63 -1.59
C ARG A 17 -6.27 -10.58 -0.40
N ILE A 18 -6.65 -11.85 -0.58
CA ILE A 18 -6.52 -12.88 0.45
C ILE A 18 -5.05 -13.12 0.80
N LEU A 19 -4.21 -13.26 -0.22
CA LEU A 19 -2.77 -13.48 -0.02
C LEU A 19 -2.12 -12.28 0.66
N GLU A 20 -2.45 -11.07 0.24
CA GLU A 20 -1.97 -9.81 0.81
C GLU A 20 -2.30 -9.68 2.29
N GLU A 21 -3.54 -9.94 2.70
CA GLU A 21 -3.92 -9.91 4.12
C GLU A 21 -3.13 -10.94 4.95
N LEU A 22 -2.78 -12.09 4.37
CA LEU A 22 -1.96 -13.10 5.05
C LEU A 22 -0.48 -12.72 5.12
N VAL A 23 0.03 -11.99 4.12
CA VAL A 23 1.41 -11.48 4.08
C VAL A 23 1.58 -10.33 5.08
N GLU A 24 0.67 -9.36 5.09
CA GLU A 24 0.67 -8.24 6.05
C GLU A 24 0.64 -8.70 7.52
N ARG A 25 0.15 -9.92 7.76
CA ARG A 25 0.02 -10.55 9.07
C ARG A 25 0.97 -11.71 9.25
N TRP A 26 2.22 -11.50 8.84
CA TRP A 26 3.27 -12.50 8.96
C TRP A 26 3.31 -13.15 10.36
N GLY A 27 3.16 -14.48 10.40
CA GLY A 27 3.15 -15.27 11.63
C GLY A 27 1.80 -15.36 12.36
N GLU A 28 0.76 -14.65 11.92
CA GLU A 28 -0.61 -14.81 12.43
C GLU A 28 -1.35 -15.92 11.67
N TYR A 29 -2.35 -16.52 12.34
CA TYR A 29 -3.26 -17.49 11.73
C TYR A 29 -4.70 -17.02 11.89
N LEU A 30 -5.41 -16.95 10.77
CA LEU A 30 -6.76 -16.40 10.66
C LEU A 30 -7.75 -17.48 10.25
N SER A 31 -8.95 -17.42 10.81
CA SER A 31 -10.07 -18.20 10.31
C SER A 31 -10.58 -17.63 8.98
N VAL A 32 -11.29 -18.46 8.20
CA VAL A 32 -11.96 -18.01 6.97
C VAL A 32 -12.86 -16.80 7.20
N SER A 33 -13.58 -16.76 8.33
CA SER A 33 -14.47 -15.64 8.66
C SER A 33 -13.71 -14.34 8.91
N GLU A 34 -12.51 -14.41 9.51
CA GLU A 34 -11.65 -13.24 9.72
C GLU A 34 -11.13 -12.73 8.37
N ILE A 35 -10.59 -13.62 7.54
CA ILE A 35 -10.08 -13.29 6.19
C ILE A 35 -11.19 -12.69 5.32
N ALA A 36 -12.38 -13.29 5.32
CA ALA A 36 -13.53 -12.78 4.56
C ALA A 36 -13.91 -11.35 4.95
N ARG A 37 -13.91 -11.05 6.26
CA ARG A 37 -14.22 -9.71 6.78
C ARG A 37 -13.14 -8.70 6.42
N MET A 38 -11.87 -9.08 6.51
CA MET A 38 -10.74 -8.18 6.27
C MET A 38 -10.58 -7.84 4.77
N THR A 39 -10.85 -8.81 3.90
CA THR A 39 -10.60 -8.71 2.45
C THR A 39 -11.83 -8.28 1.63
N ASP A 40 -13.00 -8.16 2.27
CA ASP A 40 -14.30 -7.97 1.62
C ASP A 40 -14.59 -9.05 0.56
N VAL A 41 -14.23 -10.30 0.87
CA VAL A 41 -14.45 -11.46 0.00
C VAL A 41 -15.43 -12.43 0.69
N SER A 42 -16.39 -12.96 -0.07
CA SER A 42 -17.37 -13.90 0.51
C SER A 42 -16.68 -15.15 1.10
N PRO A 43 -17.15 -15.70 2.24
CA PRO A 43 -16.53 -16.86 2.89
C PRO A 43 -16.33 -18.07 1.97
N ASN A 44 -17.29 -18.35 1.09
CA ASN A 44 -17.18 -19.45 0.12
C ASN A 44 -16.04 -19.23 -0.89
N THR A 45 -15.85 -17.99 -1.35
CA THR A 45 -14.73 -17.66 -2.25
C THR A 45 -13.40 -17.68 -1.51
N VAL A 46 -13.37 -17.25 -0.24
CA VAL A 46 -12.18 -17.37 0.61
C VAL A 46 -11.79 -18.84 0.77
N TYR A 47 -12.75 -19.72 1.10
CA TYR A 47 -12.49 -21.16 1.20
C TYR A 47 -11.87 -21.73 -0.08
N ALA A 48 -12.41 -21.39 -1.25
CA ALA A 48 -11.89 -21.87 -2.53
C ALA A 48 -10.43 -21.44 -2.75
N HIS A 49 -10.12 -20.16 -2.53
CA HIS A 49 -8.77 -19.65 -2.75
C HIS A 49 -7.75 -20.10 -1.70
N ILE A 50 -8.17 -20.23 -0.43
CA ILE A 50 -7.32 -20.79 0.62
C ILE A 50 -6.94 -22.23 0.29
N TYR A 51 -7.92 -23.04 -0.13
CA TYR A 51 -7.64 -24.42 -0.53
C TYR A 51 -6.61 -24.48 -1.66
N GLU A 52 -6.78 -23.67 -2.71
CA GLU A 52 -5.81 -23.60 -3.82
C GLU A 52 -4.42 -23.14 -3.36
N LEU A 53 -4.33 -22.14 -2.47
CA LEU A 53 -3.07 -21.63 -1.96
C LEU A 53 -2.37 -22.64 -1.04
N GLU A 54 -3.14 -23.41 -0.28
CA GLU A 54 -2.65 -24.48 0.60
C GLU A 54 -2.17 -25.68 -0.23
N GLU A 55 -2.90 -26.07 -1.28
CA GLU A 55 -2.44 -27.09 -2.24
C GLU A 55 -1.13 -26.68 -2.93
N LEU A 56 -0.96 -25.37 -3.18
CA LEU A 56 0.29 -24.83 -3.70
C LEU A 56 1.41 -24.80 -2.65
N GLY A 57 1.11 -24.93 -1.35
CA GLY A 57 2.05 -24.85 -0.23
C GLY A 57 2.46 -23.42 0.15
N ILE A 58 1.82 -22.38 -0.41
CA ILE A 58 2.12 -20.98 -0.13
C ILE A 58 1.59 -20.56 1.26
N ILE A 59 0.50 -21.18 1.68
CA ILE A 59 -0.07 -21.01 3.01
C ILE A 59 -0.15 -22.38 3.68
N GLU A 60 -0.32 -22.37 5.00
CA GLU A 60 -0.49 -23.58 5.80
C GLU A 60 -1.66 -23.42 6.78
N SER A 61 -2.24 -24.54 7.19
CA SER A 61 -3.30 -24.58 8.18
C SER A 61 -2.83 -25.08 9.55
N LYS A 62 -3.50 -24.58 10.58
CA LYS A 62 -3.41 -25.09 11.96
C LYS A 62 -4.79 -25.54 12.41
N GLU A 63 -4.89 -26.82 12.77
CA GLU A 63 -6.10 -27.39 13.35
C GLU A 63 -6.29 -26.97 14.81
N GLY A 64 -7.55 -26.88 15.23
CA GLY A 64 -7.95 -26.48 16.57
C GLY A 64 -9.47 -26.48 16.70
N ARG A 65 -10.02 -25.57 17.50
CA ARG A 65 -11.49 -25.40 17.58
C ARG A 65 -12.11 -24.96 16.25
N ALA A 66 -11.34 -24.20 15.46
CA ALA A 66 -11.63 -23.88 14.07
C ALA A 66 -10.29 -23.90 13.33
N THR A 67 -10.28 -24.39 12.10
CA THR A 67 -9.09 -24.34 11.24
C THR A 67 -8.74 -22.90 10.94
N LYS A 68 -7.46 -22.57 11.11
CA LYS A 68 -6.91 -21.25 10.81
C LYS A 68 -5.77 -21.39 9.81
N TYR A 69 -5.56 -20.35 9.01
CA TYR A 69 -4.63 -20.32 7.90
C TYR A 69 -3.68 -19.15 8.06
N GLY A 70 -2.41 -19.36 7.72
CA GLY A 70 -1.36 -18.35 7.75
C GLY A 70 -0.40 -18.57 6.59
N LEU A 71 0.43 -17.58 6.31
CA LEU A 71 1.49 -17.71 5.32
C LEU A 71 2.47 -18.83 5.75
N ASN A 72 2.88 -19.70 4.82
CA ASN A 72 3.83 -20.76 5.10
C ASN A 72 5.25 -20.20 5.13
N THR A 73 5.79 -19.94 6.32
CA THR A 73 7.09 -19.30 6.49
C THR A 73 8.26 -20.18 6.07
N GLU A 74 8.05 -21.48 5.85
CA GLU A 74 9.07 -22.42 5.40
C GLU A 74 9.10 -22.57 3.87
N ASP A 75 8.14 -21.98 3.14
CA ASP A 75 8.11 -22.00 1.68
C ASP A 75 8.83 -20.79 1.09
N ASN A 76 9.88 -21.03 0.30
CA ASN A 76 10.69 -19.98 -0.32
C ASN A 76 9.88 -19.02 -1.22
N ARG A 77 8.77 -19.49 -1.84
CA ARG A 77 7.94 -18.64 -2.70
C ARG A 77 7.08 -17.73 -1.83
N ALA A 78 6.53 -18.24 -0.72
CA ALA A 78 5.81 -17.43 0.25
C ALA A 78 6.70 -16.35 0.87
N GLN A 79 7.94 -16.69 1.23
CA GLN A 79 8.96 -15.73 1.66
C GLN A 79 9.25 -14.68 0.59
N ALA A 80 9.44 -15.09 -0.67
CA ALA A 80 9.70 -14.16 -1.77
C ALA A 80 8.54 -13.17 -2.00
N ILE A 81 7.29 -13.61 -1.83
CA ILE A 81 6.12 -12.73 -1.96
C ILE A 81 6.14 -11.65 -0.87
N ALA A 82 6.45 -12.01 0.38
CA ALA A 82 6.57 -11.02 1.45
C ALA A 82 7.73 -10.05 1.25
N VAL A 83 8.89 -10.54 0.79
CA VAL A 83 10.02 -9.65 0.44
C VAL A 83 9.63 -8.66 -0.64
N ILE A 84 8.91 -9.10 -1.68
CA ILE A 84 8.44 -8.19 -2.74
C ILE A 84 7.47 -7.13 -2.17
N GLU A 85 6.61 -7.53 -1.24
CA GLU A 85 5.68 -6.62 -0.56
C GLU A 85 6.44 -5.56 0.23
N ASP A 86 7.35 -5.98 1.11
CA ASP A 86 8.17 -5.11 1.96
C ASP A 86 9.01 -4.13 1.12
N GLU A 87 9.70 -4.62 0.08
CA GLU A 87 10.58 -3.80 -0.77
C GLU A 87 9.77 -2.75 -1.55
N GLU A 88 8.59 -3.10 -2.06
CA GLU A 88 7.74 -2.15 -2.76
C GLU A 88 7.09 -1.15 -1.81
N TYR A 89 6.74 -1.57 -0.58
CA TYR A 89 6.30 -0.66 0.48
C TYR A 89 7.38 0.37 0.82
N LEU A 90 8.61 -0.07 1.04
CA LEU A 90 9.76 0.80 1.30
C LEU A 90 10.03 1.75 0.13
N ARG A 91 10.00 1.25 -1.10
CA ARG A 91 10.16 2.08 -2.31
C ARG A 91 9.13 3.20 -2.38
N LYS A 92 7.86 2.91 -2.07
CA LYS A 92 6.79 3.92 -2.04
C LYS A 92 7.00 4.95 -0.93
N ILE A 93 7.49 4.53 0.23
CA ILE A 93 7.86 5.46 1.30
C ILE A 93 8.97 6.40 0.85
N ASP A 94 10.05 5.88 0.27
CA ASP A 94 11.19 6.69 -0.17
C ASP A 94 10.78 7.75 -1.21
N ILE A 95 9.91 7.38 -2.14
CA ILE A 95 9.33 8.33 -3.11
C ILE A 95 8.53 9.41 -2.40
N SER A 96 7.64 9.03 -1.48
CA SER A 96 6.81 9.99 -0.74
C SER A 96 7.62 10.96 0.11
N ILE A 97 8.75 10.51 0.69
CA ILE A 97 9.67 11.37 1.45
C ILE A 97 10.36 12.36 0.50
N THR A 98 10.89 11.87 -0.63
CA THR A 98 11.58 12.69 -1.63
C THR A 98 10.67 13.79 -2.19
N GLU A 99 9.44 13.44 -2.58
CA GLU A 99 8.45 14.40 -3.09
C GLU A 99 8.13 15.50 -2.06
N ASN A 100 8.02 15.13 -0.78
CA ASN A 100 7.78 16.10 0.29
C ASN A 100 8.99 17.02 0.52
N GLU A 101 10.22 16.50 0.45
CA GLU A 101 11.43 17.31 0.55
C GLU A 101 11.54 18.33 -0.59
N GLU A 102 11.24 17.90 -1.82
CA GLU A 102 11.20 18.78 -3.00
C GLU A 102 10.15 19.89 -2.85
N GLN A 103 8.94 19.56 -2.37
CA GLN A 103 7.90 20.56 -2.10
C GLN A 103 8.35 21.58 -1.05
N VAL A 104 8.98 21.14 0.04
CA VAL A 104 9.49 22.05 1.08
C VAL A 104 10.59 22.96 0.55
N ILE A 105 11.49 22.44 -0.30
CA ILE A 105 12.54 23.24 -0.94
C ILE A 105 11.91 24.27 -1.89
N LEU A 106 10.93 23.85 -2.67
CA LEU A 106 10.20 24.71 -3.61
C LEU A 106 9.48 25.84 -2.88
N GLU A 107 8.74 25.55 -1.81
CA GLU A 107 8.06 26.55 -0.98
C GLU A 107 9.04 27.55 -0.36
N LYS A 108 10.16 27.08 0.19
CA LYS A 108 11.22 27.96 0.72
C LYS A 108 11.83 28.85 -0.36
N SER A 109 11.98 28.32 -1.58
CA SER A 109 12.50 29.08 -2.71
C SER A 109 11.53 30.19 -3.15
N TYR A 110 10.22 29.91 -3.16
CA TYR A 110 9.17 30.89 -3.47
C TYR A 110 9.09 31.98 -2.40
N LEU A 111 9.11 31.60 -1.12
CA LEU A 111 9.12 32.55 0.00
C LEU A 111 10.31 33.50 -0.07
N LYS A 112 11.51 32.97 -0.35
CA LYS A 112 12.72 33.80 -0.49
C LYS A 112 12.61 34.77 -1.66
N GLN A 113 12.04 34.35 -2.79
CA GLN A 113 11.85 35.21 -3.95
C GLN A 113 10.84 36.33 -3.67
N PHE A 114 9.73 36.00 -2.97
CA PHE A 114 8.76 36.98 -2.49
C PHE A 114 9.37 38.01 -1.54
N GLU A 115 10.11 37.57 -0.50
CA GLU A 115 10.78 38.46 0.43
C GLU A 115 11.81 39.38 -0.26
N SER A 116 12.43 38.91 -1.34
CA SER A 116 13.37 39.70 -2.14
C SER A 116 12.71 40.62 -3.17
N GLY A 117 11.37 40.61 -3.28
CA GLY A 117 10.61 41.40 -4.26
C GLY A 117 10.83 40.96 -5.71
N LEU A 118 11.28 39.73 -5.93
CA LEU A 118 11.46 39.14 -7.27
C LEU A 118 10.19 38.49 -7.82
N VAL A 119 9.20 38.23 -6.96
CA VAL A 119 7.90 37.65 -7.32
C VAL A 119 6.81 38.37 -6.52
N ASP A 120 5.81 38.88 -7.21
CA ASP A 120 4.61 39.45 -6.61
C ASP A 120 3.47 38.42 -6.64
N PHE A 121 2.77 38.26 -5.52
CA PHE A 121 1.59 37.38 -5.41
C PHE A 121 0.33 38.21 -5.19
N GLU A 122 -0.75 37.91 -5.91
CA GLU A 122 -2.09 38.37 -5.57
C GLU A 122 -2.86 37.25 -4.85
N THR A 123 -3.54 37.60 -3.75
CA THR A 123 -4.53 36.72 -3.12
C THR A 123 -5.77 36.65 -3.99
N THR A 124 -6.07 35.45 -4.49
CA THR A 124 -7.35 35.17 -5.15
C THR A 124 -8.49 35.21 -4.13
N GLN A 125 -9.74 35.39 -4.61
CA GLN A 125 -10.93 35.54 -3.75
C GLN A 125 -11.16 34.36 -2.78
N ASP A 126 -10.54 33.21 -3.05
CA ASP A 126 -10.63 31.98 -2.24
C ASP A 126 -9.46 31.80 -1.26
N GLY A 127 -8.57 32.80 -1.12
CA GLY A 127 -7.45 32.79 -0.17
C GLY A 127 -6.22 32.01 -0.64
N GLN A 128 -6.11 31.68 -1.93
CA GLN A 128 -4.91 31.06 -2.52
C GLN A 128 -4.01 32.10 -3.19
N TYR A 129 -2.69 31.91 -3.08
CA TYR A 129 -1.68 32.73 -3.75
C TYR A 129 -1.44 32.23 -5.17
N GLN A 130 -1.59 33.10 -6.18
CA GLN A 130 -1.19 32.81 -7.56
C GLN A 130 -0.04 33.74 -8.00
N ASN A 131 0.95 33.17 -8.71
CA ASN A 131 2.09 33.89 -9.27
C ASN A 131 1.69 34.59 -10.57
N LEU A 132 2.01 35.89 -10.69
CA LEU A 132 1.63 36.74 -11.84
C LEU A 132 2.39 36.43 -13.15
N GLU A 133 3.51 35.70 -13.12
CA GLU A 133 4.32 35.43 -14.33
C GLU A 133 3.79 34.30 -15.23
N ALA A 134 2.71 33.60 -14.86
CA ALA A 134 2.18 32.49 -15.66
C ALA A 134 1.42 32.93 -16.95
N GLU A 135 1.15 34.22 -17.14
CA GLU A 135 0.38 34.74 -18.30
C GLU A 135 1.11 35.81 -19.13
N ALA A 136 2.37 35.59 -19.50
CA ALA A 136 3.00 36.33 -20.59
C ALA A 136 3.42 35.39 -21.74
N LYS A 137 2.47 35.12 -22.64
CA LYS A 137 2.74 34.56 -23.98
C LYS A 137 2.16 35.47 -25.05
#